data_AF-A0AA87YFP7-F1
#
_entry.id   AF-A0AA87YFP7-F1
#
_cell.length_a   1.000
_cell.length_b   1.000
_cell.length_c   1.000
_cell.angle_alpha   90.00
_cell.angle_beta   90.00
_cell.angle_gamma   90.00
#
_symmetry.space_group_name_H-M   'P 1'
#
loop_
_entity.id
_entity.type
_entity.pdbx_description
1 polymer ?
#
loop_
_entity_poly.entity_id
_entity_poly.type
_entity_poly.pdbx_seq_one_letter_code
_entity_poly.pdbx_strand_id
1 'polypeptide(L)'
;MQEPQQYYANHATFELPAALKDKTVHMFTLKDDGPSEFSVVISHADVQPEEKLEQFGERLVAELRRALPRFELKSLNDRTIDGAPAIELAYSWRNEGNFMHQRQAITLTQGSKPGTIVAMMIAATCLRSFSDEWNAAFDAILDSTKLRRPLSAAPAPRVTAALPPPTLPTIFALSEPRKTLHVFANKDEAGNSSTARNIETDHWEFYDANGTRLHANAARASGGLSLLRPAGSVTLERRPEVLGPNLRERLHLAQYIQASSASVPFYSLTEVRAHLDGLAER
;
A
#
# COMPACT_ATOMS: atom_id res chain seq x y z
N MET A 1 14.14 -23.70 -18.71
CA MET A 1 13.19 -23.73 -17.57
C MET A 1 12.81 -22.29 -17.27
N GLN A 2 11.53 -21.97 -17.08
CA GLN A 2 11.14 -20.58 -16.76
C GLN A 2 11.64 -20.23 -15.36
N GLU A 3 12.26 -19.07 -15.19
CA GLU A 3 12.81 -18.62 -13.92
C GLU A 3 11.69 -18.27 -12.92
N PRO A 4 11.88 -18.56 -11.61
CA PRO A 4 10.95 -18.15 -10.58
C PRO A 4 10.91 -16.62 -10.48
N GLN A 5 9.75 -16.10 -10.11
CA GLN A 5 9.50 -14.65 -10.06
C GLN A 5 9.31 -14.18 -8.62
N GLN A 6 9.94 -13.06 -8.25
CA GLN A 6 9.69 -12.40 -6.97
C GLN A 6 8.21 -12.01 -6.84
N TYR A 7 7.54 -12.53 -5.81
CA TYR A 7 6.14 -12.29 -5.48
C TYR A 7 6.03 -11.49 -4.19
N TYR A 8 5.11 -10.52 -4.15
CA TYR A 8 4.88 -9.64 -3.01
C TYR A 8 3.47 -9.84 -2.47
N ALA A 9 3.36 -10.49 -1.32
CA ALA A 9 2.13 -10.58 -0.53
C ALA A 9 2.13 -9.55 0.60
N ASN A 10 1.02 -9.42 1.34
CA ASN A 10 0.87 -8.42 2.42
C ASN A 10 1.98 -8.49 3.48
N HIS A 11 2.43 -9.70 3.84
CA HIS A 11 3.39 -9.92 4.93
C HIS A 11 4.61 -10.74 4.52
N ALA A 12 4.76 -11.04 3.22
CA ALA A 12 5.81 -11.91 2.75
C ALA A 12 6.26 -11.52 1.36
N THR A 13 7.55 -11.71 1.11
CA THR A 13 8.10 -11.70 -0.24
C THR A 13 8.78 -13.05 -0.46
N PHE A 14 8.48 -13.71 -1.57
CA PHE A 14 9.02 -15.04 -1.88
C PHE A 14 9.13 -15.24 -3.39
N GLU A 15 9.93 -16.22 -3.81
CA GLU A 15 10.04 -16.62 -5.20
C GLU A 15 8.89 -17.56 -5.57
N LEU A 16 8.04 -17.15 -6.52
CA LEU A 16 6.95 -17.95 -7.05
C LEU A 16 7.43 -18.73 -8.29
N PRO A 17 7.43 -20.07 -8.26
CA PRO A 17 7.76 -20.88 -9.42
C PRO A 17 6.86 -20.56 -10.61
N ALA A 18 7.44 -20.43 -11.81
CA ALA A 18 6.72 -20.02 -13.01
C ALA A 18 5.58 -20.97 -13.45
N ALA A 19 5.59 -22.22 -12.98
CA ALA A 19 4.53 -23.20 -13.22
C ALA A 19 3.26 -22.94 -12.41
N LEU A 20 3.35 -22.16 -11.32
CA LEU A 20 2.20 -21.81 -10.49
C LEU A 20 1.46 -20.60 -11.08
N LYS A 21 0.13 -20.66 -11.06
CA LYS A 21 -0.74 -19.54 -11.43
C LYS A 21 -1.12 -18.77 -10.19
N ASP A 22 -1.02 -17.44 -10.24
CA ASP A 22 -1.56 -16.59 -9.18
C ASP A 22 -3.10 -16.63 -9.22
N LYS A 23 -3.70 -17.08 -8.11
CA LYS A 23 -5.15 -17.10 -7.88
C LYS A 23 -5.48 -16.44 -6.54
N THR A 24 -4.65 -15.50 -6.11
CA THR A 24 -4.83 -14.77 -4.86
C THR A 24 -6.15 -14.00 -4.87
N VAL A 25 -6.83 -14.08 -3.72
CA VAL A 25 -8.06 -13.35 -3.43
C VAL A 25 -7.84 -12.61 -2.11
N HIS A 26 -7.97 -11.29 -2.13
CA HIS A 26 -8.06 -10.51 -0.90
C HIS A 26 -9.53 -10.37 -0.53
N MET A 27 -9.87 -10.72 0.71
CA MET A 27 -11.24 -10.65 1.21
C MET A 27 -11.29 -9.79 2.47
N PHE A 28 -12.22 -8.84 2.48
CA PHE A 28 -12.49 -7.95 3.60
C PHE A 28 -13.95 -8.11 4.01
N THR A 29 -14.20 -8.38 5.29
CA THR A 29 -15.53 -8.58 5.87
C THR A 29 -15.70 -7.72 7.12
N LEU A 30 -16.94 -7.45 7.52
CA LEU A 30 -17.24 -6.71 8.76
C LEU A 30 -17.19 -7.59 10.00
N LYS A 31 -17.38 -8.90 9.82
CA LYS A 31 -17.43 -9.90 10.88
C LYS A 31 -16.54 -11.08 10.51
N ASP A 32 -16.00 -11.72 11.54
CA ASP A 32 -15.24 -12.95 11.42
C ASP A 32 -16.16 -14.18 11.24
N ASP A 33 -17.41 -14.09 11.71
CA ASP A 33 -18.40 -15.14 11.68
C ASP A 33 -19.75 -14.71 11.09
N GLY A 34 -20.42 -15.67 10.43
CA GLY A 34 -21.72 -15.48 9.82
C GLY A 34 -21.72 -14.63 8.54
N PRO A 35 -22.92 -14.34 8.00
CA PRO A 35 -23.05 -13.60 6.75
C PRO A 35 -22.73 -12.10 6.97
N SER A 36 -21.77 -11.58 6.21
CA SER A 36 -21.37 -10.16 6.28
C SER A 36 -22.37 -9.27 5.54
N GLU A 37 -22.77 -8.15 6.15
CA GLU A 37 -23.68 -7.19 5.50
C GLU A 37 -23.03 -6.48 4.30
N PHE A 38 -21.71 -6.34 4.35
CA PHE A 38 -20.86 -5.80 3.30
C PHE A 38 -19.56 -6.59 3.27
N SER A 39 -19.09 -6.97 2.10
CA SER A 39 -17.74 -7.53 1.91
C SER A 39 -17.13 -7.02 0.64
N VAL A 40 -15.80 -6.97 0.60
CA VAL A 40 -15.03 -6.61 -0.60
C VAL A 40 -14.07 -7.72 -0.93
N VAL A 41 -14.05 -8.11 -2.20
CA VAL A 41 -13.15 -9.10 -2.76
C VAL A 41 -12.32 -8.45 -3.85
N ILE A 42 -10.99 -8.59 -3.76
CA ILE A 42 -10.06 -8.21 -4.82
C ILE A 42 -9.45 -9.48 -5.41
N SER A 43 -9.55 -9.63 -6.72
CA SER A 43 -9.02 -10.79 -7.44
C SER A 43 -8.48 -10.41 -8.81
N HIS A 44 -7.87 -11.39 -9.49
CA HIS A 44 -7.28 -11.21 -10.81
C HIS A 44 -7.81 -12.27 -11.78
N ALA A 45 -7.95 -11.87 -13.05
CA ALA A 45 -8.31 -12.76 -14.13
C ALA A 45 -7.37 -12.60 -15.33
N ASP A 46 -7.21 -13.70 -16.07
CA ASP A 46 -6.46 -13.71 -17.30
C ASP A 46 -7.22 -12.92 -18.38
N VAL A 47 -6.48 -12.16 -19.18
CA VAL A 47 -7.00 -11.35 -20.29
C VAL A 47 -6.53 -12.00 -21.59
N GLN A 48 -7.40 -12.10 -22.59
CA GLN A 48 -7.01 -12.68 -23.87
C GLN A 48 -6.02 -11.74 -24.58
N PRO A 49 -5.15 -12.26 -25.47
CA PRO A 49 -4.27 -11.40 -26.26
C PRO A 49 -5.06 -10.30 -26.97
N GLU A 50 -4.62 -9.05 -26.82
CA GLU A 50 -5.23 -7.85 -27.44
C GLU A 50 -6.66 -7.52 -26.99
N GLU A 51 -7.20 -8.25 -26.00
CA GLU A 51 -8.54 -7.98 -25.45
C GLU A 51 -8.57 -6.62 -24.76
N LYS A 52 -9.49 -5.77 -25.23
CA LYS A 52 -9.73 -4.45 -24.65
C LYS A 52 -10.64 -4.57 -23.43
N LEU A 53 -10.62 -3.55 -22.56
CA LEU A 53 -11.42 -3.51 -21.34
C LEU A 53 -12.93 -3.73 -21.59
N GLU A 54 -13.47 -3.11 -22.63
CA GLU A 54 -14.87 -3.25 -23.04
C GLU A 54 -15.20 -4.71 -23.39
N GLN A 55 -14.35 -5.35 -24.21
CA GLN A 55 -14.51 -6.75 -24.62
C GLN A 55 -14.40 -7.72 -23.44
N PHE A 56 -13.46 -7.44 -22.52
CA PHE A 56 -13.37 -8.18 -21.25
C PHE A 56 -14.65 -8.04 -20.44
N GLY A 57 -15.20 -6.82 -20.35
CA GLY A 57 -16.46 -6.54 -19.67
C GLY A 57 -17.65 -7.30 -20.24
N GLU A 58 -17.80 -7.30 -21.57
CA GLU A 58 -18.84 -8.04 -22.28
C GLU A 58 -18.73 -9.54 -22.02
N ARG A 59 -17.51 -10.09 -22.12
CA ARG A 59 -17.25 -11.50 -21.82
C ARG A 59 -17.56 -11.84 -20.37
N LEU A 60 -17.15 -11.01 -19.42
CA LEU A 60 -17.43 -11.20 -17.99
C LEU A 60 -18.95 -11.21 -17.74
N VAL A 61 -19.71 -10.27 -18.30
CA VAL A 61 -21.18 -10.25 -18.16
C VAL A 61 -21.81 -11.51 -18.75
N ALA A 62 -21.33 -12.00 -19.90
CA ALA A 62 -21.81 -13.25 -20.49
C ALA A 62 -21.52 -14.46 -19.59
N GLU A 63 -20.32 -14.52 -19.00
CA GLU A 63 -19.93 -15.56 -18.05
C GLU A 63 -20.78 -15.51 -16.77
N LEU A 64 -20.98 -14.33 -16.18
CA LEU A 64 -21.82 -14.12 -14.99
C LEU A 64 -23.27 -14.53 -15.26
N ARG A 65 -23.85 -14.14 -16.40
CA ARG A 65 -25.22 -14.52 -16.79
C ARG A 65 -25.39 -16.03 -16.92
N ARG A 66 -24.35 -16.74 -17.39
CA ARG A 66 -24.37 -18.21 -17.51
C ARG A 66 -24.18 -18.89 -16.16
N ALA A 67 -23.31 -18.36 -15.31
CA ALA A 67 -22.90 -19.01 -14.06
C ALA A 67 -23.83 -18.72 -12.87
N LEU A 68 -24.44 -17.54 -12.82
CA LEU A 68 -25.16 -17.07 -11.64
C LEU A 68 -26.68 -17.23 -11.79
N PRO A 69 -27.37 -17.93 -10.86
CA PRO A 69 -28.81 -18.08 -10.90
C PRO A 69 -29.53 -16.74 -10.80
N ARG A 70 -30.54 -16.52 -11.67
CA ARG A 70 -31.35 -15.29 -11.69
C ARG A 70 -30.49 -14.01 -11.76
N PHE A 71 -29.40 -14.08 -12.52
CA PHE A 71 -28.55 -12.92 -12.78
C PHE A 71 -29.33 -11.78 -13.44
N GLU A 72 -29.18 -10.59 -12.88
CA GLU A 72 -29.75 -9.36 -13.39
C GLU A 72 -28.68 -8.27 -13.38
N LEU A 73 -28.26 -7.83 -14.56
CA LEU A 73 -27.39 -6.67 -14.72
C LEU A 73 -28.23 -5.40 -14.59
N LYS A 74 -27.87 -4.53 -13.65
CA LYS A 74 -28.56 -3.26 -13.38
C LYS A 74 -27.88 -2.09 -14.09
N SER A 75 -26.56 -2.07 -14.11
CA SER A 75 -25.79 -1.05 -14.83
C SER A 75 -24.41 -1.56 -15.24
N LEU A 76 -23.89 -0.96 -16.31
CA LEU A 76 -22.51 -1.03 -16.75
C LEU A 76 -22.09 0.40 -17.06
N ASN A 77 -21.14 0.94 -16.31
CA ASN A 77 -20.71 2.33 -16.42
C ASN A 77 -19.20 2.42 -16.58
N ASP A 78 -18.73 3.42 -17.32
CA ASP A 78 -17.32 3.76 -17.35
C ASP A 78 -16.87 4.42 -16.03
N ARG A 79 -15.63 4.17 -15.65
CA ARG A 79 -14.96 4.72 -14.46
C ARG A 79 -13.47 4.88 -14.71
N THR A 80 -12.77 5.56 -13.81
CA THR A 80 -11.32 5.52 -13.71
C THR A 80 -10.85 4.96 -12.37
N ILE A 81 -9.77 4.17 -12.36
CA ILE A 81 -9.05 3.74 -11.14
C ILE A 81 -7.58 4.15 -11.29
N ASP A 82 -7.07 4.97 -10.36
CA ASP A 82 -5.73 5.58 -10.45
C ASP A 82 -5.41 6.22 -11.83
N GLY A 83 -6.42 6.83 -12.45
CA GLY A 83 -6.32 7.43 -13.79
C GLY A 83 -6.34 6.43 -14.96
N ALA A 84 -6.36 5.12 -14.70
CA ALA A 84 -6.56 4.11 -15.73
C ALA A 84 -8.05 3.92 -16.06
N PRO A 85 -8.42 3.66 -17.32
CA PRO A 85 -9.78 3.29 -17.69
C PRO A 85 -10.25 2.04 -16.93
N ALA A 86 -11.46 2.10 -16.41
CA ALA A 86 -12.13 1.03 -15.70
C ALA A 86 -13.60 0.97 -16.13
N ILE A 87 -14.24 -0.18 -15.91
CA ILE A 87 -15.69 -0.33 -16.00
C ILE A 87 -16.22 -0.77 -14.65
N GLU A 88 -17.44 -0.35 -14.32
CA GLU A 88 -18.16 -0.79 -13.14
C GLU A 88 -19.48 -1.45 -13.53
N LEU A 89 -19.69 -2.65 -13.01
CA LEU A 89 -20.92 -3.40 -13.10
C LEU A 89 -21.69 -3.29 -11.79
N ALA A 90 -23.00 -3.05 -11.86
CA ALA A 90 -23.91 -3.31 -10.74
C ALA A 90 -24.88 -4.41 -11.15
N TYR A 91 -25.00 -5.46 -10.35
CA TYR A 91 -25.86 -6.60 -10.66
C TYR A 91 -26.37 -7.29 -9.39
N SER A 92 -27.35 -8.17 -9.56
CA SER A 92 -27.81 -9.07 -8.52
C SER A 92 -28.00 -10.48 -9.03
N TRP A 93 -27.93 -11.45 -8.13
CA TRP A 93 -28.14 -12.86 -8.41
C TRP A 93 -28.58 -13.60 -7.16
N ARG A 94 -29.06 -14.84 -7.30
CA ARG A 94 -29.61 -15.62 -6.18
C ARG A 94 -28.61 -16.64 -5.63
N ASN A 95 -28.33 -16.57 -4.33
CA ASN A 95 -27.54 -17.53 -3.59
C ASN A 95 -28.37 -18.14 -2.44
N GLU A 96 -28.55 -19.47 -2.43
CA GLU A 96 -29.23 -20.21 -1.35
C GLU A 96 -30.56 -19.60 -0.88
N GLY A 97 -31.32 -19.01 -1.81
CA GLY A 97 -32.60 -18.36 -1.52
C GLY A 97 -32.55 -16.84 -1.36
N ASN A 98 -31.38 -16.27 -1.02
CA ASN A 98 -31.17 -14.82 -0.86
C ASN A 98 -30.71 -14.17 -2.16
N PHE A 99 -31.02 -12.88 -2.34
CA PHE A 99 -30.39 -12.08 -3.38
C PHE A 99 -29.07 -11.52 -2.88
N MET A 100 -28.02 -11.72 -3.66
CA MET A 100 -26.74 -11.06 -3.51
C MET A 100 -26.75 -9.84 -4.43
N HIS A 101 -26.40 -8.67 -3.89
CA HIS A 101 -26.23 -7.44 -4.64
C HIS A 101 -24.74 -7.15 -4.75
N GLN A 102 -24.24 -6.93 -5.97
CA GLN A 102 -22.83 -6.71 -6.20
C GLN A 102 -22.58 -5.46 -7.03
N ARG A 103 -21.53 -4.73 -6.63
CA ARG A 103 -20.87 -3.70 -7.44
C ARG A 103 -19.46 -4.20 -7.71
N GLN A 104 -19.05 -4.24 -8.96
CA GLN A 104 -17.76 -4.79 -9.36
C GLN A 104 -17.07 -3.84 -10.32
N ALA A 105 -15.91 -3.32 -9.92
CA ALA A 105 -15.05 -2.52 -10.78
C ALA A 105 -13.94 -3.39 -11.39
N ILE A 106 -13.65 -3.15 -12.66
CA ILE A 106 -12.66 -3.89 -13.43
C ILE A 106 -11.73 -2.89 -14.12
N THR A 107 -10.42 -3.09 -13.98
CA THR A 107 -9.40 -2.36 -14.73
C THR A 107 -8.36 -3.33 -15.27
N LEU A 108 -7.81 -3.02 -16.44
CA LEU A 108 -6.68 -3.76 -16.98
C LEU A 108 -5.38 -3.16 -16.42
N THR A 109 -4.49 -4.01 -15.93
CA THR A 109 -3.19 -3.60 -15.40
C THR A 109 -2.08 -4.53 -15.91
N GLN A 110 -0.84 -4.10 -15.76
CA GLN A 110 0.32 -4.92 -16.10
C GLN A 110 0.36 -6.12 -15.15
N GLY A 111 0.47 -7.31 -15.72
CA GLY A 111 0.66 -8.54 -14.97
C GLY A 111 2.05 -8.62 -14.36
N SER A 112 2.31 -9.71 -13.63
CA SER A 112 3.62 -9.91 -13.02
C SER A 112 4.73 -10.04 -14.08
N LYS A 113 4.42 -10.59 -15.26
CA LYS A 113 5.40 -10.76 -16.35
C LYS A 113 5.41 -9.54 -17.28
N PRO A 114 6.59 -9.05 -17.70
CA PRO A 114 6.69 -7.96 -18.68
C PRO A 114 5.86 -8.24 -19.94
N GLY A 115 5.06 -7.25 -20.36
CA GLY A 115 4.21 -7.35 -21.56
C GLY A 115 2.92 -8.14 -21.37
N THR A 116 2.65 -8.68 -20.17
CA THR A 116 1.37 -9.31 -19.86
C THR A 116 0.39 -8.31 -19.29
N ILE A 117 -0.89 -8.47 -19.64
CA ILE A 117 -2.01 -7.71 -19.08
C ILE A 117 -2.88 -8.67 -18.27
N VAL A 118 -3.33 -8.21 -17.10
CA VAL A 118 -4.27 -8.91 -16.24
C VAL A 118 -5.43 -7.98 -15.91
N ALA A 119 -6.61 -8.56 -15.68
CA ALA A 119 -7.74 -7.80 -15.16
C ALA A 119 -7.69 -7.84 -13.64
N MET A 120 -7.59 -6.67 -13.01
CA MET A 120 -7.82 -6.51 -11.58
C MET A 120 -9.31 -6.25 -11.37
N MET A 121 -9.94 -7.01 -10.48
CA MET A 121 -11.35 -6.91 -10.17
C MET A 121 -11.53 -6.62 -8.69
N ILE A 122 -12.34 -5.61 -8.38
CA ILE A 122 -12.72 -5.24 -7.01
C ILE A 122 -14.24 -5.36 -6.94
N ALA A 123 -14.73 -6.32 -6.16
CA ALA A 123 -16.16 -6.62 -6.04
C ALA A 123 -16.64 -6.38 -4.60
N ALA A 124 -17.56 -5.44 -4.42
CA ALA A 124 -18.32 -5.30 -3.19
C ALA A 124 -19.61 -6.13 -3.25
N THR A 125 -19.99 -6.76 -2.13
CA THR A 125 -21.17 -7.60 -2.03
C THR A 125 -21.99 -7.26 -0.80
N CYS A 126 -23.31 -7.14 -0.97
CA CYS A 126 -24.28 -6.95 0.10
C CYS A 126 -25.42 -7.99 0.03
N LEU A 127 -25.97 -8.35 1.19
CA LEU A 127 -27.16 -9.21 1.32
C LEU A 127 -28.48 -8.46 1.02
N ARG A 128 -28.42 -7.13 1.08
CA ARG A 128 -29.50 -6.20 0.69
C ARG A 128 -28.97 -5.30 -0.41
N SER A 129 -29.86 -4.51 -1.03
CA SER A 129 -29.40 -3.46 -1.94
C SER A 129 -28.44 -2.51 -1.21
N PHE A 130 -27.45 -1.99 -1.93
CA PHE A 130 -26.46 -1.07 -1.36
C PHE A 130 -27.17 0.14 -0.74
N SER A 131 -26.85 0.43 0.53
CA SER A 131 -27.20 1.69 1.17
C SER A 131 -26.28 2.81 0.67
N ASP A 132 -26.64 4.06 0.93
CA ASP A 132 -25.79 5.21 0.63
C ASP A 132 -24.42 5.10 1.32
N GLU A 133 -24.40 4.59 2.56
CA GLU A 133 -23.17 4.31 3.29
C GLU A 133 -22.26 3.32 2.56
N TRP A 134 -22.81 2.17 2.12
CA TRP A 134 -22.01 1.16 1.42
C TRP A 134 -21.64 1.58 0.00
N ASN A 135 -22.44 2.42 -0.63
CA ASN A 135 -22.05 3.05 -1.88
C ASN A 135 -20.84 3.95 -1.69
N ALA A 136 -20.90 4.87 -0.72
CA ALA A 136 -19.80 5.78 -0.42
C ALA A 136 -18.52 5.05 0.02
N ALA A 137 -18.66 3.99 0.82
CA ALA A 137 -17.52 3.17 1.25
C ALA A 137 -16.83 2.49 0.07
N PHE A 138 -17.61 1.91 -0.86
CA PHE A 138 -17.04 1.27 -2.04
C PHE A 138 -16.41 2.29 -3.00
N ASP A 139 -17.03 3.44 -3.21
CA ASP A 139 -16.46 4.53 -4.01
C ASP A 139 -15.13 5.00 -3.42
N ALA A 140 -15.04 5.18 -2.09
CA ALA A 140 -13.80 5.56 -1.42
C ALA A 140 -12.68 4.51 -1.59
N ILE A 141 -13.00 3.21 -1.59
CA ILE A 141 -12.03 2.14 -1.88
C ILE A 141 -11.49 2.29 -3.30
N LEU A 142 -12.38 2.50 -4.28
CA LEU A 142 -12.00 2.61 -5.69
C LEU A 142 -11.19 3.89 -5.96
N ASP A 143 -11.58 5.01 -5.36
CA ASP A 143 -10.90 6.31 -5.52
C ASP A 143 -9.51 6.32 -4.84
N SER A 144 -9.36 5.59 -3.73
CA SER A 144 -8.08 5.45 -3.02
C SER A 144 -7.16 4.37 -3.61
N THR A 145 -7.68 3.51 -4.49
CA THR A 145 -6.89 2.44 -5.10
C THR A 145 -5.78 3.03 -5.97
N LYS A 146 -4.55 2.57 -5.73
CA LYS A 146 -3.36 2.89 -6.53
C LYS A 146 -2.88 1.65 -7.25
N LEU A 147 -2.85 1.71 -8.59
CA LEU A 147 -2.40 0.58 -9.39
C LEU A 147 -0.89 0.46 -9.26
N ARG A 148 -0.42 -0.76 -8.99
CA ARG A 148 1.01 -1.06 -9.04
C ARG A 148 1.44 -0.91 -10.48
N ARG A 149 2.04 0.23 -10.80
CA ARG A 149 2.84 0.37 -12.03
C ARG A 149 3.95 -0.68 -11.91
N PRO A 150 4.27 -1.44 -12.97
CA PRO A 150 5.51 -2.18 -12.94
C PRO A 150 6.57 -1.16 -12.52
N LEU A 151 7.48 -1.54 -11.62
CA LEU A 151 8.77 -0.88 -11.63
C LEU A 151 9.17 -0.95 -13.09
N SER A 152 9.05 0.16 -13.82
CA SER A 152 9.71 0.28 -15.11
C SER A 152 11.05 -0.35 -14.85
N ALA A 153 11.50 -1.28 -15.69
CA ALA A 153 12.93 -1.50 -15.79
C ALA A 153 13.49 -0.10 -15.78
N ALA A 154 14.10 0.29 -14.66
CA ALA A 154 14.58 1.65 -14.51
C ALA A 154 15.45 1.76 -15.75
N PRO A 155 15.23 2.77 -16.62
CA PRO A 155 16.23 3.01 -17.65
C PRO A 155 17.52 3.05 -16.84
N ALA A 156 18.44 2.12 -17.11
CA ALA A 156 19.75 2.15 -16.49
C ALA A 156 20.17 3.61 -16.58
N PRO A 157 20.42 4.28 -15.43
CA PRO A 157 20.33 5.72 -15.36
C PRO A 157 21.16 6.26 -16.51
N ARG A 158 20.49 6.86 -17.51
CA ARG A 158 21.21 7.60 -18.52
C ARG A 158 21.93 8.64 -17.70
N VAL A 159 23.26 8.62 -17.79
CA VAL A 159 24.15 9.61 -17.20
C VAL A 159 23.85 10.93 -17.91
N THR A 160 22.71 11.53 -17.62
CA THR A 160 22.46 12.94 -17.83
C THR A 160 23.07 13.63 -16.62
N ALA A 161 24.11 14.41 -16.91
CA ALA A 161 24.87 15.19 -15.95
C ALA A 161 23.94 15.78 -14.88
N ALA A 162 24.26 15.42 -13.64
CA ALA A 162 23.47 15.68 -12.46
C ALA A 162 23.29 17.19 -12.23
N LEU A 163 22.02 17.61 -12.12
CA LEU A 163 21.66 18.65 -11.17
C LEU A 163 21.47 17.96 -9.81
N PRO A 164 21.99 18.52 -8.70
CA PRO A 164 21.89 17.89 -7.39
C PRO A 164 20.41 17.70 -7.02
N PRO A 165 19.99 16.50 -6.56
CA PRO A 165 18.62 16.28 -6.12
C PRO A 165 18.33 17.18 -4.90
N PRO A 166 17.12 17.76 -4.81
CA PRO A 166 16.71 18.49 -3.62
C PRO A 166 16.83 17.57 -2.41
N THR A 167 17.49 18.07 -1.36
CA THR A 167 17.63 17.39 -0.07
C THR A 167 16.24 17.10 0.48
N LEU A 168 15.79 15.85 0.40
CA LEU A 168 14.47 15.46 0.89
C LEU A 168 14.44 15.55 2.43
N PRO A 169 13.36 16.08 3.04
CA PRO A 169 13.26 16.27 4.48
C PRO A 169 12.99 14.97 5.27
N THR A 170 13.22 13.80 4.67
CA THR A 170 12.91 12.48 5.23
C THR A 170 13.60 12.25 6.58
N ILE A 171 12.86 11.67 7.53
CA ILE A 171 13.36 11.25 8.83
C ILE A 171 13.22 9.75 8.97
N PHE A 172 14.27 9.10 9.45
CA PHE A 172 14.25 7.69 9.80
C PHE A 172 14.19 7.54 11.32
N ALA A 173 13.40 6.60 11.83
CA ALA A 173 13.43 6.19 13.22
C ALA A 173 13.60 4.68 13.34
N LEU A 174 14.69 4.26 13.97
CA LEU A 174 15.00 2.86 14.22
C LEU A 174 14.45 2.45 15.58
N SER A 175 13.56 1.46 15.61
CA SER A 175 13.17 0.76 16.83
C SER A 175 13.90 -0.59 16.88
N GLU A 176 14.93 -0.66 17.73
CA GLU A 176 15.71 -1.88 17.92
C GLU A 176 14.87 -3.04 18.51
N PRO A 177 14.03 -2.84 19.55
CA PRO A 177 13.19 -3.91 20.08
C PRO A 177 12.25 -4.52 19.03
N ARG A 178 11.72 -3.69 18.12
CA ARG A 178 10.79 -4.11 17.06
C ARG A 178 11.50 -4.49 15.75
N LYS A 179 12.83 -4.33 15.70
CA LYS A 179 13.65 -4.49 14.48
C LYS A 179 13.03 -3.80 13.26
N THR A 180 12.46 -2.62 13.46
CA THR A 180 11.69 -1.90 12.43
C THR A 180 12.30 -0.53 12.20
N LEU A 181 12.50 -0.18 10.92
CA LEU A 181 12.83 1.16 10.49
C LEU A 181 11.56 1.89 10.07
N HIS A 182 11.16 2.88 10.85
CA HIS A 182 10.09 3.80 10.48
C HIS A 182 10.66 4.90 9.58
N VAL A 183 9.89 5.30 8.57
CA VAL A 183 10.28 6.35 7.64
C VAL A 183 9.17 7.39 7.56
N PHE A 184 9.53 8.64 7.83
CA PHE A 184 8.65 9.80 7.88
C PHE A 184 9.03 10.80 6.81
N ALA A 185 8.04 11.50 6.26
CA ALA A 185 8.27 12.49 5.21
C ALA A 185 9.00 13.72 5.75
N ASN A 186 8.81 14.07 7.02
CA ASN A 186 9.46 15.21 7.66
C ASN A 186 9.54 15.08 9.20
N LYS A 187 10.20 16.06 9.83
CA LYS A 187 10.37 16.15 11.30
C LYS A 187 9.05 16.28 12.05
N ASP A 188 8.07 16.97 11.48
CA ASP A 188 6.78 17.21 12.14
C ASP A 188 5.98 15.89 12.22
N GLU A 189 5.98 15.13 11.13
CA GLU A 189 5.36 13.80 11.08
C GLU A 189 6.01 12.82 12.08
N ALA A 190 7.35 12.86 12.18
CA ALA A 190 8.09 12.07 13.16
C ALA A 190 7.87 12.56 14.62
N GLY A 191 7.63 13.86 14.82
CA GLY A 191 7.48 14.50 16.13
C GLY A 191 6.08 14.40 16.75
N ASN A 192 5.12 13.85 16.01
CA ASN A 192 3.73 13.73 16.44
C ASN A 192 3.55 12.81 17.67
N SER A 193 2.46 13.07 18.38
CA SER A 193 2.28 12.66 19.78
C SER A 193 2.07 11.15 20.02
N SER A 194 1.74 10.40 18.97
CA SER A 194 1.73 8.92 18.97
C SER A 194 3.14 8.32 18.94
N THR A 195 4.08 8.99 18.28
CA THR A 195 5.50 8.62 18.25
C THR A 195 6.18 8.95 19.58
N ALA A 196 5.85 10.09 20.18
CA ALA A 196 6.43 10.54 21.45
C ALA A 196 6.24 9.56 22.63
N ARG A 197 5.08 8.90 22.73
CA ARG A 197 4.85 7.86 23.75
C ARG A 197 5.75 6.65 23.56
N ASN A 198 6.11 6.32 22.32
CA ASN A 198 6.94 5.16 22.01
C ASN A 198 8.44 5.45 22.20
N ILE A 199 8.87 6.71 22.19
CA ILE A 199 10.29 7.06 22.45
C ILE A 199 10.69 6.68 23.89
N GLU A 200 9.79 6.88 24.87
CA GLU A 200 10.06 6.55 26.28
C GLU A 200 10.06 5.03 26.55
N THR A 201 9.32 4.23 25.78
CA THR A 201 9.17 2.77 25.99
C THR A 201 9.98 1.88 25.04
N ASP A 202 10.20 2.29 23.79
CA ASP A 202 10.74 1.43 22.71
C ASP A 202 12.15 1.82 22.23
N HIS A 203 12.85 2.72 22.92
CA HIS A 203 14.22 3.15 22.62
C HIS A 203 14.44 3.51 21.14
N TRP A 204 13.72 4.52 20.64
CA TRP A 204 13.83 4.94 19.24
C TRP A 204 15.07 5.80 19.00
N GLU A 205 15.81 5.49 17.93
CA GLU A 205 16.90 6.32 17.43
C GLU A 205 16.49 7.03 16.14
N PHE A 206 16.61 8.37 16.11
CA PHE A 206 16.21 9.17 14.95
C PHE A 206 17.41 9.56 14.10
N TYR A 207 17.18 9.66 12.79
CA TYR A 207 18.19 10.03 11.80
C TYR A 207 17.58 10.94 10.74
N ASP A 208 18.37 11.90 10.25
CA ASP A 208 17.97 12.68 9.08
C ASP A 208 18.16 11.89 7.77
N ALA A 209 17.78 12.53 6.65
CA ALA A 209 17.90 11.95 5.32
C ALA A 209 19.34 11.53 4.95
N ASN A 210 20.36 12.06 5.63
CA ASN A 210 21.75 11.69 5.41
C ASN A 210 22.20 10.52 6.32
N GLY A 211 21.29 9.95 7.09
CA GLY A 211 21.61 8.95 8.11
C GLY A 211 22.37 9.53 9.30
N THR A 212 22.40 10.87 9.45
CA THR A 212 23.03 11.50 10.62
C THR A 212 22.06 11.48 11.78
N ARG A 213 22.56 11.11 12.96
CA ARG A 213 21.73 10.96 14.16
C ARG A 213 21.11 12.30 14.58
N LEU A 214 19.83 12.25 14.94
CA LEU A 214 19.05 13.36 15.48
C LEU A 214 18.75 13.09 16.95
N HIS A 215 18.75 14.16 17.73
CA HIS A 215 18.38 14.13 19.13
C HIS A 215 16.90 14.49 19.26
N ALA A 216 16.14 13.61 19.92
CA ALA A 216 14.75 13.84 20.25
C ALA A 216 14.65 14.56 21.59
N ASN A 217 14.25 15.83 21.57
CA ASN A 217 13.86 16.55 22.78
C ASN A 217 12.35 16.41 22.97
N ALA A 218 11.94 15.65 23.98
CA ALA A 218 10.55 15.62 24.39
C ALA A 218 10.23 16.89 25.20
N ALA A 219 9.36 17.74 24.66
CA ALA A 219 8.84 18.86 25.44
C ALA A 219 7.83 18.31 26.46
N ARG A 220 8.21 18.26 27.74
CA ARG A 220 7.26 17.96 28.81
C ARG A 220 6.27 19.12 28.92
N ALA A 221 5.00 18.86 28.70
CA ALA A 221 3.94 19.82 29.04
C ALA A 221 4.04 20.14 30.54
N SER A 222 4.46 21.36 30.86
CA SER A 222 4.54 21.84 32.25
C SER A 222 3.15 22.28 32.71
N GLY A 223 2.58 21.52 33.66
CA GLY A 223 1.37 21.89 34.39
C GLY A 223 0.09 21.24 33.87
N GLY A 224 -0.52 20.38 34.69
CA GLY A 224 -1.86 19.82 34.43
C GLY A 224 -2.04 18.37 34.90
N LEU A 225 -3.24 18.08 35.40
CA LEU A 225 -3.69 16.78 35.90
C LEU A 225 -3.39 15.66 34.88
N SER A 226 -2.78 14.56 35.35
CA SER A 226 -2.22 13.47 34.52
C SER A 226 -3.17 12.79 33.53
N LEU A 227 -4.50 12.97 33.68
CA LEU A 227 -5.52 12.34 32.84
C LEU A 227 -5.92 13.16 31.60
N LEU A 228 -5.50 14.42 31.51
CA LEU A 228 -5.82 15.33 30.39
C LEU A 228 -4.57 15.85 29.67
N ARG A 229 -3.41 15.21 29.87
CA ARG A 229 -2.19 15.66 29.20
C ARG A 229 -2.34 15.48 27.69
N PRO A 230 -2.23 16.55 26.87
CA PRO A 230 -1.94 16.37 25.46
C PRO A 230 -0.64 15.57 25.35
N ALA A 231 -0.62 14.61 24.43
CA ALA A 231 0.58 13.80 24.25
C ALA A 231 1.72 14.73 23.79
N GLY A 232 2.86 14.67 24.49
CA GLY A 232 3.96 15.62 24.31
C GLY A 232 4.44 15.65 22.87
N SER A 233 4.82 16.84 22.40
CA SER A 233 5.48 17.00 21.09
C SER A 233 6.96 16.70 21.22
N VAL A 234 7.52 16.01 20.23
CA VAL A 234 8.96 15.75 20.15
C VAL A 234 9.56 16.64 19.07
N THR A 235 10.56 17.43 19.45
CA THR A 235 11.35 18.22 18.50
C THR A 235 12.65 17.48 18.18
N LEU A 236 12.95 17.31 16.89
CA LEU A 236 14.13 16.61 16.39
C LEU A 236 15.22 17.60 15.94
N GLU A 237 16.35 17.60 16.65
CA GLU A 237 17.46 18.53 16.40
C GLU A 237 18.77 17.78 16.12
N ARG A 238 19.58 18.34 15.22
CA ARG A 238 20.94 17.86 15.02
C ARG A 238 21.82 18.51 16.08
N ARG A 239 22.41 17.73 16.99
CA ARG A 239 23.39 18.22 17.96
C ARG A 239 24.80 17.77 17.57
N PRO A 240 25.78 18.70 17.51
CA PRO A 240 27.14 18.36 17.10
C PRO A 240 27.87 17.43 18.09
N GLU A 241 27.40 17.35 19.33
CA GLU A 241 28.02 16.55 20.41
C GLU A 241 27.61 15.06 20.38
N VAL A 242 26.57 14.68 19.64
CA VAL A 242 26.10 13.29 19.56
C VAL A 242 26.74 12.60 18.33
N LEU A 243 28.02 12.26 18.45
CA LEU A 243 28.71 11.33 17.54
C LEU A 243 28.27 9.89 17.88
N GLY A 244 27.03 9.55 17.53
CA GLY A 244 26.56 8.17 17.53
C GLY A 244 26.83 7.49 16.18
N PRO A 245 26.72 6.15 16.10
CA PRO A 245 26.79 5.45 14.83
C PRO A 245 25.72 5.99 13.88
N ASN A 246 26.08 6.11 12.60
CA ASN A 246 25.13 6.58 11.58
C ASN A 246 24.08 5.50 11.29
N LEU A 247 23.00 5.87 10.60
CA LEU A 247 21.97 4.90 10.24
C LEU A 247 22.53 3.75 9.40
N ARG A 248 23.52 4.02 8.54
CA ARG A 248 24.14 3.01 7.66
C ARG A 248 24.73 1.86 8.48
N GLU A 249 25.46 2.17 9.53
CA GLU A 249 26.06 1.20 10.46
C GLU A 249 24.98 0.44 11.21
N ARG A 250 23.85 1.08 11.55
CA ARG A 250 22.78 0.47 12.35
C ARG A 250 21.68 -0.22 11.55
N LEU A 251 21.63 -0.03 10.23
CA LEU A 251 20.51 -0.50 9.40
C LEU A 251 20.33 -2.04 9.45
N HIS A 252 21.40 -2.79 9.79
CA HIS A 252 21.33 -4.24 10.00
C HIS A 252 20.47 -4.66 11.21
N LEU A 253 20.18 -3.73 12.13
CA LEU A 253 19.28 -3.97 13.27
C LEU A 253 17.80 -3.93 12.85
N ALA A 254 17.50 -3.34 11.69
CA ALA A 254 16.17 -3.38 11.10
C ALA A 254 16.02 -4.62 10.21
N GLN A 255 14.91 -5.34 10.40
CA GLN A 255 14.45 -6.43 9.54
C GLN A 255 13.22 -6.00 8.72
N TYR A 256 12.49 -4.99 9.21
CA TYR A 256 11.26 -4.48 8.61
C TYR A 256 11.37 -2.98 8.36
N ILE A 257 10.59 -2.48 7.40
CA ILE A 257 10.44 -1.06 7.12
C ILE A 257 8.97 -0.68 7.20
N GLN A 258 8.68 0.50 7.72
CA GLN A 258 7.33 1.03 7.80
C GLN A 258 7.34 2.50 7.39
N ALA A 259 6.82 2.79 6.21
CA ALA A 259 6.54 4.16 5.78
C ALA A 259 5.30 4.70 6.52
N SER A 260 5.38 5.89 7.10
CA SER A 260 4.26 6.51 7.81
C SER A 260 3.23 7.14 6.86
N SER A 261 3.63 7.47 5.64
CA SER A 261 2.77 8.07 4.62
C SER A 261 3.25 7.77 3.21
N ALA A 262 2.35 7.94 2.22
CA ALA A 262 2.67 7.76 0.80
C ALA A 262 3.63 8.84 0.24
N SER A 263 3.86 9.93 0.99
CA SER A 263 4.85 10.96 0.66
C SER A 263 6.30 10.53 0.90
N VAL A 264 6.51 9.37 1.48
CA VAL A 264 7.84 8.85 1.79
C VAL A 264 8.41 8.13 0.56
N PRO A 265 9.68 8.36 0.18
CA PRO A 265 10.27 7.78 -1.02
C PRO A 265 10.92 6.40 -0.82
N PHE A 266 10.86 5.84 0.40
CA PHE A 266 11.53 4.59 0.77
C PHE A 266 10.53 3.55 1.28
N TYR A 267 10.49 2.40 0.60
CA TYR A 267 9.57 1.30 0.86
C TYR A 267 10.29 -0.03 1.11
N SER A 268 11.63 -0.05 1.01
CA SER A 268 12.47 -1.20 1.35
C SER A 268 13.76 -0.78 2.06
N LEU A 269 14.32 -1.68 2.88
CA LEU A 269 15.65 -1.47 3.49
C LEU A 269 16.76 -1.37 2.42
N THR A 270 16.57 -2.01 1.27
CA THR A 270 17.51 -1.93 0.12
C THR A 270 17.55 -0.53 -0.47
N GLU A 271 16.41 0.14 -0.64
CA GLU A 271 16.34 1.53 -1.13
C GLU A 271 16.99 2.50 -0.14
N VAL A 272 16.74 2.31 1.16
CA VAL A 272 17.39 3.11 2.20
C VAL A 272 18.91 2.89 2.18
N ARG A 273 19.36 1.64 2.05
CA ARG A 273 20.79 1.31 1.92
C ARG A 273 21.41 2.01 0.72
N ALA A 274 20.82 1.87 -0.46
CA ALA A 274 21.32 2.46 -1.70
C ALA A 274 21.38 3.99 -1.62
N HIS A 275 20.39 4.62 -0.98
CA HIS A 275 20.38 6.06 -0.74
C HIS A 275 21.52 6.51 0.17
N LEU A 276 21.74 5.80 1.29
CA LEU A 276 22.84 6.10 2.21
C LEU A 276 24.22 5.85 1.57
N ASP A 277 24.34 4.83 0.73
CA ASP A 277 25.58 4.53 0.01
C ASP A 277 25.90 5.62 -1.02
N GLY A 278 24.90 6.09 -1.79
CA GLY A 278 25.06 7.17 -2.77
C GLY A 278 25.36 8.55 -2.17
N LEU A 279 25.17 8.73 -0.87
CA LEU A 279 25.61 9.94 -0.15
C LEU A 279 27.06 9.86 0.32
N ALA A 280 27.61 8.66 0.53
CA ALA A 280 29.01 8.47 0.93
C ALA A 280 29.99 8.61 -0.25
N GLU A 281 29.50 8.48 -1.48
CA GLU A 281 30.27 8.62 -2.72
C GLU A 281 30.29 10.05 -3.28
N ARG A 282 29.69 11.02 -2.57
CA ARG A 282 29.64 12.45 -2.91
C ARG A 282 30.53 13.27 -1.97
#